data_AF-A0A5S3RJR1-F1
#
_entry.id   AF-A0A5S3RJR1-F1
#
_cell.length_a   1.000
_cell.length_b   1.000
_cell.length_c   1.000
_cell.angle_alpha   90.00
_cell.angle_beta   90.00
_cell.angle_gamma   90.00
#
_symmetry.space_group_name_H-M   'P 1'
#
loop_
_entity.id
_entity.type
_entity.pdbx_description
1 polymer ?
#
loop_
_entity_poly.entity_id
_entity_poly.type
_entity_poly.pdbx_seq_one_letter_code
_entity_poly.pdbx_strand_id
1 'polypeptide(L)'
;PFSTENSAGVTLSLVSPDGDQGYPGELTTQVTYTLTNKNTLDMQFVAKTNKPTIINMTQHSYFNLAGKGDILDHQMQINSNAITPVDGGLIPTGELMQVAGTPFDFRNP
;
A
#
# COMPACT_ATOMS: atom_id res chain seq x y z
N PRO A 1 9.40 19.69 -2.44
CA PRO A 1 10.46 18.71 -2.81
C PRO A 1 11.70 18.99 -1.97
N PHE A 2 12.56 17.99 -1.77
CA PHE A 2 13.82 18.12 -1.05
C PHE A 2 14.90 17.22 -1.68
N SER A 3 16.16 17.53 -1.38
CA SER A 3 17.30 16.69 -1.69
C SER A 3 18.24 16.65 -0.49
N THR A 4 18.90 15.53 -0.31
CA THR A 4 20.01 15.34 0.64
C THR A 4 21.24 14.87 -0.15
N GLU A 5 22.35 14.61 0.53
CA GLU A 5 23.52 13.99 -0.10
C GLU A 5 23.20 12.64 -0.77
N ASN A 6 22.26 11.86 -0.20
CA ASN A 6 22.02 10.46 -0.59
C ASN A 6 20.61 10.16 -1.10
N SER A 7 19.76 11.18 -1.26
CA SER A 7 18.36 11.00 -1.71
C SER A 7 17.73 12.28 -2.25
N ALA A 8 16.64 12.10 -2.99
CA ALA A 8 15.72 13.17 -3.36
C ALA A 8 14.29 12.74 -3.02
N GLY A 9 13.41 13.68 -2.73
CA GLY A 9 12.04 13.35 -2.35
C GLY A 9 11.03 14.48 -2.47
N VAL A 10 9.77 14.12 -2.27
CA VAL A 10 8.64 15.04 -2.29
C VAL A 10 7.65 14.65 -1.20
N THR A 11 7.20 15.66 -0.45
CA THR A 11 6.08 15.53 0.47
C THR A 11 4.85 16.14 -0.18
N LEU A 12 3.83 15.31 -0.36
CA LEU A 12 2.50 15.72 -0.79
C LEU A 12 1.63 15.85 0.46
N SER A 13 0.77 16.87 0.50
CA SER A 13 -0.12 17.11 1.64
C SER A 13 -1.54 17.32 1.15
N LEU A 14 -2.51 16.78 1.88
CA LEU A 14 -3.93 17.00 1.64
C LEU A 14 -4.67 17.17 2.97
N VAL A 15 -5.58 18.14 3.03
CA VAL A 15 -6.54 18.29 4.13
C VAL A 15 -7.90 17.84 3.62
N SER A 16 -8.42 16.77 4.20
CA SER A 16 -9.79 16.29 3.99
C SER A 16 -10.67 16.89 5.11
N PRO A 17 -11.70 17.70 4.78
CA PRO A 17 -12.50 18.39 5.78
C PRO A 17 -13.39 17.43 6.58
N ASP A 18 -13.85 17.88 7.75
CA ASP A 18 -14.80 17.13 8.58
C ASP A 18 -16.06 16.74 7.77
N GLY A 19 -16.35 15.43 7.74
CA GLY A 19 -17.48 14.87 7.01
C GLY A 19 -17.21 14.48 5.56
N ASP A 20 -15.99 14.70 5.05
CA ASP A 20 -15.62 14.29 3.69
C ASP A 20 -15.72 12.77 3.51
N GLN A 21 -16.37 12.34 2.43
CA GLN A 21 -16.79 10.94 2.17
C GLN A 21 -17.52 10.26 3.36
N GLY A 22 -18.06 11.04 4.30
CA GLY A 22 -18.74 10.56 5.50
C GLY A 22 -17.83 10.31 6.72
N TYR A 23 -16.54 10.61 6.65
CA TYR A 23 -15.61 10.37 7.77
C TYR A 23 -15.59 11.55 8.77
N PRO A 24 -15.65 11.30 10.09
CA PRO A 24 -15.55 12.36 11.09
C PRO A 24 -14.14 12.95 11.19
N GLY A 25 -14.08 14.23 11.51
CA GLY A 25 -12.86 14.98 11.78
C GLY A 25 -12.22 15.53 10.52
N GLU A 26 -11.64 16.73 10.64
CA GLU A 26 -10.70 17.19 9.63
C GLU A 26 -9.45 16.31 9.72
N LEU A 27 -8.99 15.80 8.59
CA LEU A 27 -7.84 14.94 8.46
C LEU A 27 -6.78 15.62 7.61
N THR A 28 -5.65 15.98 8.21
CA THR A 28 -4.44 16.37 7.48
C THR A 28 -3.59 15.13 7.24
N THR A 29 -3.34 14.81 5.97
CA THR A 29 -2.48 13.71 5.54
C THR A 29 -1.24 14.24 4.82
N GLN A 30 -0.13 13.55 5.01
CA GLN A 30 1.10 13.77 4.26
C GLN A 30 1.66 12.44 3.79
N VAL A 31 2.09 12.40 2.54
CA VAL A 31 2.83 11.26 1.97
C VAL A 31 4.17 11.76 1.47
N THR A 32 5.24 11.21 2.02
CA THR A 32 6.60 11.53 1.60
C THR A 32 7.16 10.37 0.78
N TYR A 33 7.48 10.66 -0.48
CA TYR A 33 8.20 9.76 -1.37
C TYR A 33 9.68 10.12 -1.36
N THR A 34 10.55 9.16 -1.08
CA THR A 34 12.01 9.35 -1.07
C THR A 34 12.67 8.33 -1.98
N LEU A 35 13.36 8.80 -3.03
CA LEU A 35 14.23 7.98 -3.86
C LEU A 35 15.68 8.11 -3.36
N THR A 36 16.28 6.99 -2.96
CA THR A 36 17.67 6.96 -2.46
C THR A 36 18.64 6.56 -3.56
N ASN A 37 19.93 6.90 -3.39
CA ASN A 37 21.02 6.45 -4.27
C ASN A 37 21.23 4.93 -4.28
N LYS A 38 20.52 4.18 -3.41
CA LYS A 38 20.52 2.71 -3.36
C LYS A 38 19.36 2.09 -4.14
N ASN A 39 18.70 2.84 -5.03
CA ASN A 39 17.52 2.42 -5.80
C ASN A 39 16.34 1.99 -4.92
N THR A 40 16.17 2.62 -3.76
CA THR A 40 15.01 2.39 -2.87
C THR A 40 14.03 3.54 -3.04
N LEU A 41 12.77 3.20 -3.31
CA LEU A 41 11.64 4.12 -3.19
C LEU A 41 10.96 3.89 -1.84
N ASP A 42 11.24 4.77 -0.88
CA ASP A 42 10.60 4.79 0.43
C ASP A 42 9.34 5.67 0.41
N MET A 43 8.33 5.24 1.14
CA MET A 43 7.01 5.87 1.21
C MET A 43 6.55 5.95 2.64
N GLN A 44 6.53 7.15 3.19
CA GLN A 44 6.07 7.41 4.55
C GLN A 44 4.70 8.10 4.52
N PHE A 45 3.76 7.53 5.25
CA PHE A 45 2.42 8.07 5.42
C PHE A 45 2.27 8.63 6.84
N VAL A 46 1.87 9.89 6.95
CA VAL A 46 1.57 10.54 8.24
C VAL A 46 0.20 11.16 8.16
N ALA A 47 -0.59 11.00 9.22
CA ALA A 47 -1.90 11.59 9.30
C ALA A 47 -2.20 12.13 10.70
N LYS A 48 -2.92 13.25 10.77
CA LYS A 48 -3.39 13.86 12.00
C LYS A 48 -4.84 14.27 11.81
N THR A 49 -5.66 13.98 12.82
CA THR A 49 -7.07 14.36 12.84
C THR A 49 -7.42 15.10 14.14
N ASN A 50 -8.51 15.87 14.11
CA ASN A 50 -9.04 16.58 15.28
C ASN A 50 -10.22 15.85 15.97
N LYS A 51 -10.66 14.70 15.44
CA LYS A 51 -11.68 13.84 16.07
C LYS A 51 -11.30 12.36 15.90
N PRO A 52 -11.80 11.45 16.73
CA PRO A 52 -11.68 10.03 16.47
C PRO A 52 -12.24 9.67 15.08
N THR A 53 -11.43 9.01 14.25
CA THR A 53 -11.77 8.60 12.89
C THR A 53 -11.02 7.31 12.51
N ILE A 54 -11.39 6.69 11.40
CA ILE A 54 -10.71 5.50 10.87
C ILE A 54 -9.79 5.91 9.73
N ILE A 55 -8.57 5.38 9.74
CA ILE A 55 -7.61 5.59 8.66
C ILE A 55 -6.79 4.32 8.43
N ASN A 56 -6.66 3.91 7.17
CA ASN A 56 -5.84 2.78 6.75
C ASN A 56 -5.35 3.03 5.32
N MET A 57 -4.25 3.77 5.19
CA MET A 57 -3.70 4.17 3.88
C MET A 57 -2.83 3.07 3.29
N THR A 58 -2.78 3.00 1.96
CA THR A 58 -1.90 2.10 1.22
C THR A 58 -1.40 2.78 -0.06
N GLN A 59 -0.58 2.06 -0.79
CA GLN A 59 0.00 2.44 -2.07
C GLN A 59 -0.58 1.52 -3.15
N HIS A 60 -1.00 2.09 -4.29
CA HIS A 60 -1.70 1.37 -5.36
C HIS A 60 -0.87 1.25 -6.66
N SER A 61 0.43 0.95 -6.57
CA SER A 61 1.28 0.77 -7.75
C SER A 61 0.98 -0.56 -8.40
N TYR A 62 1.06 -0.55 -9.73
CA TYR A 62 1.08 -1.75 -10.53
C TYR A 62 2.49 -1.93 -11.09
N PHE A 63 3.07 -3.11 -10.85
CA PHE A 63 4.38 -3.46 -11.39
C PHE A 63 4.21 -4.34 -12.64
N ASN A 64 4.90 -3.96 -13.71
CA ASN A 64 5.16 -4.83 -14.85
C ASN A 64 6.64 -4.69 -15.24
N LEU A 65 7.45 -5.68 -14.84
CA LEU A 65 8.90 -5.68 -15.08
C LEU A 65 9.28 -5.89 -16.55
N ALA A 66 8.37 -6.41 -17.39
CA ALA A 66 8.55 -6.50 -18.84
C ALA A 66 8.23 -5.17 -19.55
N GLY A 67 7.64 -4.20 -18.84
CA GLY A 67 7.24 -2.89 -19.37
C GLY A 67 6.02 -2.90 -20.30
N LYS A 68 5.51 -4.08 -20.67
CA LYS A 68 4.30 -4.29 -21.50
C LYS A 68 3.83 -5.74 -21.39
N GLY A 69 2.63 -6.03 -21.89
CA GLY A 69 2.06 -7.38 -21.88
C GLY A 69 1.53 -7.80 -20.51
N ASP A 70 1.35 -9.10 -20.32
CA ASP A 70 0.96 -9.66 -19.02
C ASP A 70 2.16 -9.81 -18.06
N ILE A 71 1.90 -10.35 -16.88
CA ILE A 71 2.89 -10.60 -15.82
C ILE A 71 3.08 -12.10 -15.55
N LEU A 72 2.57 -12.98 -16.41
CA LEU A 72 2.41 -14.40 -16.09
C LEU A 72 3.75 -15.14 -15.95
N ASP A 73 4.80 -14.62 -16.59
CA ASP A 73 6.18 -15.14 -16.48
C ASP A 73 6.95 -14.55 -15.29
N HIS A 74 6.36 -13.65 -14.50
CA HIS A 74 7.04 -13.04 -13.35
C HIS A 74 7.07 -14.04 -12.18
N GLN A 75 8.22 -14.12 -11.52
CA GLN A 75 8.36 -14.89 -10.29
C GLN A 75 8.03 -14.01 -9.08
N MET A 76 7.32 -14.58 -8.10
CA MET A 76 6.87 -13.88 -6.90
C MET A 76 7.15 -14.73 -5.67
N GLN A 77 7.65 -14.09 -4.63
CA GLN A 77 7.76 -14.69 -3.30
C GLN A 77 7.06 -13.79 -2.26
N ILE A 78 6.18 -14.38 -1.45
CA ILE A 78 5.47 -13.71 -0.35
C ILE A 78 5.73 -14.49 0.93
N ASN A 79 6.32 -13.82 1.93
CA ASN A 79 6.53 -14.41 3.25
C ASN A 79 5.25 -14.33 4.11
N SER A 80 4.20 -15.07 3.71
CA SER A 80 2.95 -15.19 4.44
C SER A 80 2.43 -16.63 4.42
N ASN A 81 1.82 -17.06 5.52
CA ASN A 81 1.20 -18.38 5.64
C ASN A 81 -0.31 -18.35 5.40
N ALA A 82 -0.94 -17.17 5.34
CA ALA A 82 -2.39 -17.05 5.19
C ALA A 82 -2.80 -15.85 4.34
N ILE A 83 -4.01 -15.91 3.81
CA ILE A 83 -4.72 -14.80 3.16
C ILE A 83 -6.08 -14.60 3.80
N THR A 84 -6.68 -13.43 3.56
CA THR A 84 -8.09 -13.15 3.86
C THR A 84 -8.92 -13.40 2.60
N PRO A 85 -9.57 -14.58 2.45
CA PRO A 85 -10.39 -14.86 1.29
C PRO A 85 -11.58 -13.90 1.23
N VAL A 86 -12.03 -13.62 0.01
CA VAL A 86 -13.13 -12.70 -0.27
C VAL A 86 -14.31 -13.43 -0.89
N ASP A 87 -15.51 -12.88 -0.73
CA ASP A 87 -16.72 -13.36 -1.41
C ASP A 87 -16.82 -12.85 -2.85
N GLY A 88 -17.95 -13.12 -3.52
CA GLY A 88 -18.20 -12.66 -4.89
C GLY A 88 -18.31 -11.14 -5.04
N GLY A 89 -18.47 -10.40 -3.94
CA GLY A 89 -18.41 -8.94 -3.89
C GLY A 89 -17.02 -8.38 -3.55
N LEU A 90 -16.00 -9.24 -3.45
CA LEU A 90 -14.64 -8.92 -3.02
C LEU A 90 -14.56 -8.43 -1.56
N ILE A 91 -15.52 -8.79 -0.72
CA ILE A 91 -15.52 -8.46 0.71
C ILE A 91 -14.80 -9.57 1.48
N PRO A 92 -13.83 -9.26 2.36
CA PRO A 92 -13.20 -10.26 3.21
C PRO A 92 -14.22 -10.99 4.07
N THR A 93 -14.15 -12.32 4.07
CA THR A 93 -15.08 -13.20 4.81
C THR A 93 -14.88 -13.16 6.33
N GLY A 94 -13.74 -12.64 6.80
CA GLY A 94 -13.29 -12.71 8.19
C GLY A 94 -12.45 -13.94 8.52
N GLU A 95 -12.33 -14.89 7.59
CA GLU A 95 -11.46 -16.06 7.75
C GLU A 95 -9.98 -15.72 7.49
N LEU A 96 -9.09 -16.52 8.07
CA LEU A 96 -7.67 -16.56 7.72
C LEU A 96 -7.37 -17.93 7.11
N MET A 97 -7.38 -18.00 5.78
CA MET A 97 -7.16 -19.24 5.04
C MET A 97 -5.65 -19.49 4.87
N GLN A 98 -5.19 -20.69 5.27
CA GLN A 98 -3.80 -21.08 5.06
C GLN A 98 -3.48 -21.21 3.57
N VAL A 99 -2.31 -20.72 3.14
CA VAL A 99 -1.89 -20.82 1.73
C VAL A 99 -1.34 -22.19 1.36
N ALA A 100 -0.88 -22.96 2.34
CA ALA A 100 -0.23 -24.25 2.11
C ALA A 100 -1.11 -25.21 1.30
N GLY A 101 -0.58 -25.71 0.18
CA GLY A 101 -1.31 -26.61 -0.71
C GLY A 101 -2.36 -25.93 -1.61
N THR A 102 -2.35 -24.59 -1.69
CA THR A 102 -3.24 -23.82 -2.57
C THR A 102 -2.44 -23.12 -3.67
N PRO A 103 -3.07 -22.65 -4.77
CA PRO A 103 -2.41 -21.80 -5.76
C PRO A 103 -1.91 -20.44 -5.22
N PHE A 104 -2.27 -20.07 -3.99
CA PHE A 104 -1.79 -18.85 -3.32
C PHE A 104 -0.51 -19.07 -2.52
N ASP A 105 0.10 -20.27 -2.57
CA ASP A 105 1.35 -20.58 -1.88
C ASP A 105 2.58 -20.02 -2.60
N PHE A 106 2.86 -18.73 -2.39
CA PHE A 106 4.04 -18.04 -2.92
C PHE A 106 5.21 -18.01 -1.93
N ARG A 107 5.29 -18.92 -0.96
CA ARG A 107 6.36 -18.87 0.06
C ARG A 107 7.74 -19.19 -0.51
N ASN A 108 7.79 -19.86 -1.67
CA ASN A 108 8.99 -20.10 -2.45
C ASN A 108 8.78 -19.52 -3.87
N PRO A 109 9.82 -18.94 -4.49
CA PRO A 109 9.75 -18.36 -5.83
C PRO A 109 9.61 -19.39 -6.95
#